data_AF-A0A1P8NK06-F1
#
_entry.id   AF-A0A1P8NK06-F1
#
_cell.length_a   1.000
_cell.length_b   1.000
_cell.length_c   1.000
_cell.angle_alpha   90.00
_cell.angle_beta   90.00
_cell.angle_gamma   90.00
#
_symmetry.space_group_name_H-M   'P 1'
#
loop_
_entity.id
_entity.type
_entity.pdbx_description
1 polymer ?
#
loop_
_entity_poly.entity_id
_entity_poly.type
_entity_poly.pdbx_seq_one_letter_code
_entity_poly.pdbx_strand_id
1 'polypeptide(L)'
;MTKRYLMRLGKTPFDVVDAFHTLDHNWLGTNSGNLIYGAASHKLFSTQDTVVEANHYRITGKMAEQVNAEYGGFILPLANCFRPDFEDHLRRTADFLERLTIPFVMLSGGAQLPLDGDPSALKAMEPTITRFARAVLSGSSALTVRGEMTAEYLRSLGFHDVVVVGCPSLTLHGPGHRVEVPETLAPGAPLAYNLETKDPFGGDLIADAERHYRATYIAQEHGTLELMLWATSPYEADDPRLPLERSHPQFTAAQAEMYIDAYPWIDRLGQMAFSFGARAHGNIAAVLAGTPGVMLAHDSRTLELAQYHGIPYLVRGSEHMPHSVQELYSQVDFTEFNRGHVERFETLSSFLHENGFEHIYDPGQESARADYEQRVAEMSFPPAVRPTWIGESPEATQRHAVLQDRDVRRKKTQAAIRREAASRHTKSQEQIAQLGRRLEEVERRLGQEQRRADAAETRATEAESRLATLDKRLAKVSRLTHEATDRSQRALRIPTRLKDAVSRSRQKR
;
A
#
# COMPACT_ATOMS: atom_id res chain seq x y z
N MET A 1 12.69 -25.99 15.08
CA MET A 1 11.24 -25.75 14.95
C MET A 1 11.06 -24.92 13.70
N THR A 2 10.23 -25.36 12.75
CA THR A 2 9.99 -24.65 11.50
C THR A 2 9.26 -23.33 11.77
N LYS A 3 9.83 -22.21 11.33
CA LYS A 3 9.23 -20.87 11.40
C LYS A 3 8.23 -20.69 10.26
N ARG A 4 7.08 -20.09 10.54
CA ARG A 4 6.11 -19.70 9.51
C ARG A 4 6.33 -18.23 9.15
N TYR A 5 6.41 -17.92 7.87
CA TYR A 5 6.45 -16.56 7.36
C TYR A 5 5.18 -16.25 6.57
N LEU A 6 4.59 -15.08 6.85
CA LEU A 6 3.48 -14.58 6.06
C LEU A 6 4.03 -13.66 4.98
N MET A 7 3.62 -13.83 3.73
CA MET A 7 4.07 -13.02 2.61
C MET A 7 2.91 -12.33 1.91
N ARG A 8 3.14 -11.09 1.46
CA ARG A 8 2.19 -10.37 0.60
C ARG A 8 2.14 -10.96 -0.81
N LEU A 9 1.35 -12.02 -0.99
CA LEU A 9 1.10 -12.69 -2.26
C LEU A 9 -0.40 -12.87 -2.50
N GLY A 10 -0.83 -12.97 -3.75
CA GLY A 10 -2.20 -13.38 -4.07
C GLY A 10 -2.41 -14.87 -3.83
N LYS A 11 -1.38 -15.67 -4.15
CA LYS A 11 -1.30 -17.11 -3.93
C LYS A 11 0.17 -17.54 -3.85
N THR A 12 0.47 -18.66 -3.20
CA THR A 12 1.80 -19.29 -3.29
C THR A 12 1.97 -19.97 -4.65
N PRO A 13 3.19 -20.30 -5.09
CA PRO A 13 3.40 -21.07 -6.32
C PRO A 13 2.82 -22.48 -6.28
N PHE A 14 2.43 -22.97 -5.10
CA PHE A 14 1.84 -24.29 -4.90
C PHE A 14 0.31 -24.25 -4.76
N ASP A 15 -0.29 -23.07 -4.70
CA ASP A 15 -1.74 -22.87 -4.74
C ASP A 15 -2.21 -22.86 -6.20
N VAL A 16 -2.25 -24.04 -6.81
CA VAL A 16 -2.68 -24.20 -8.21
C VAL A 16 -4.20 -24.23 -8.30
N VAL A 17 -4.74 -23.28 -9.07
CA VAL A 17 -6.18 -23.09 -9.29
C VAL A 17 -6.42 -22.71 -10.74
N ASP A 18 -7.66 -22.84 -11.20
CA ASP A 18 -8.03 -22.45 -12.55
C ASP A 18 -8.10 -20.91 -12.76
N ALA A 19 -8.27 -20.55 -14.04
CA ALA A 19 -8.32 -19.16 -14.49
C ALA A 19 -9.55 -18.40 -13.99
N PHE A 20 -10.70 -19.08 -13.83
CA PHE A 20 -11.93 -18.46 -13.32
C PHE A 20 -11.77 -18.12 -11.82
N HIS A 21 -11.21 -19.05 -11.03
CA HIS A 21 -10.93 -18.81 -9.63
C HIS A 21 -9.95 -17.65 -9.43
N THR A 22 -8.90 -17.61 -10.26
CA THR A 22 -7.88 -16.56 -10.25
C THR A 22 -8.45 -15.19 -10.61
N LEU A 23 -9.37 -15.14 -11.61
CA LEU A 23 -10.11 -13.93 -11.97
C LEU A 23 -11.01 -13.49 -10.81
N ASP A 24 -11.86 -14.37 -10.28
CA ASP A 24 -12.85 -14.01 -9.27
C ASP A 24 -12.24 -13.49 -7.96
N HIS A 25 -11.11 -14.05 -7.55
CA HIS A 25 -10.43 -13.65 -6.31
C HIS A 25 -9.33 -12.59 -6.52
N ASN A 26 -9.10 -12.17 -7.77
CA ASN A 26 -8.03 -11.25 -8.15
C ASN A 26 -6.65 -11.68 -7.59
N TRP A 27 -6.32 -12.96 -7.67
CA TRP A 27 -5.04 -13.49 -7.18
C TRP A 27 -3.83 -13.02 -7.99
N LEU A 28 -4.07 -12.41 -9.15
CA LEU A 28 -3.04 -11.70 -9.90
C LEU A 28 -2.73 -10.32 -9.31
N GLY A 29 -3.54 -9.75 -8.41
CA GLY A 29 -3.38 -8.37 -7.98
C GLY A 29 -3.38 -7.40 -9.17
N THR A 30 -4.34 -7.60 -10.08
CA THR A 30 -4.55 -6.95 -11.38
C THR A 30 -3.53 -7.24 -12.50
N ASN A 31 -2.40 -7.91 -12.22
CA ASN A 31 -1.36 -8.20 -13.23
C ASN A 31 -0.55 -9.48 -12.92
N SER A 32 -0.44 -10.41 -13.86
CA SER A 32 0.23 -11.70 -13.68
C SER A 32 1.74 -11.58 -13.46
N GLY A 33 2.37 -10.46 -13.80
CA GLY A 33 3.77 -10.17 -13.41
C GLY A 33 3.99 -10.23 -11.90
N ASN A 34 2.93 -10.07 -11.10
CA ASN A 34 2.98 -10.28 -9.66
C ASN A 34 3.28 -11.73 -9.26
N LEU A 35 2.96 -12.70 -10.11
CA LEU A 35 3.28 -14.11 -9.89
C LEU A 35 4.79 -14.38 -10.05
N ILE A 36 5.47 -13.65 -10.94
CA ILE A 36 6.92 -13.82 -11.18
C ILE A 36 7.72 -13.40 -9.95
N TYR A 37 7.55 -12.15 -9.48
CA TYR A 37 8.24 -11.74 -8.24
C TYR A 37 7.72 -12.51 -7.03
N GLY A 38 6.46 -12.93 -7.05
CA GLY A 38 5.86 -13.72 -5.99
C GLY A 38 6.51 -15.09 -5.85
N ALA A 39 6.73 -15.79 -6.96
CA ALA A 39 7.40 -17.09 -6.99
C ALA A 39 8.88 -17.00 -6.59
N ALA A 40 9.59 -15.99 -7.09
CA ALA A 40 10.98 -15.75 -6.70
C ALA A 40 11.10 -15.43 -5.20
N SER A 41 10.26 -14.53 -4.68
CA SER A 41 10.25 -14.19 -3.26
C SER A 41 9.85 -15.39 -2.40
N HIS A 42 8.83 -16.15 -2.81
CA HIS A 42 8.41 -17.36 -2.10
C HIS A 42 9.55 -18.39 -2.01
N LYS A 43 10.24 -18.66 -3.14
CA LYS A 43 11.41 -19.54 -3.19
C LYS A 43 12.51 -19.02 -2.26
N LEU A 44 12.83 -17.73 -2.34
CA LEU A 44 13.92 -17.10 -1.59
C LEU A 44 13.80 -17.35 -0.08
N PHE A 45 12.58 -17.30 0.47
CA PHE A 45 12.32 -17.48 1.91
C PHE A 45 11.86 -18.89 2.30
N SER A 46 11.94 -19.88 1.41
CA SER A 46 11.60 -21.29 1.68
C SER A 46 12.85 -22.11 2.02
N THR A 47 13.41 -21.89 3.20
CA THR A 47 14.59 -22.60 3.72
C THR A 47 14.19 -23.91 4.39
N GLN A 48 15.16 -24.71 4.85
CA GLN A 48 14.90 -25.94 5.60
C GLN A 48 14.11 -25.70 6.90
N ASP A 49 14.20 -24.48 7.43
CA ASP A 49 13.64 -24.07 8.71
C ASP A 49 12.42 -23.16 8.55
N THR A 50 11.97 -22.86 7.33
CA THR A 50 10.88 -21.92 7.09
C THR A 50 9.82 -22.46 6.14
N VAL A 51 8.57 -22.03 6.36
CA VAL A 51 7.46 -22.21 5.42
C VAL A 51 6.83 -20.85 5.16
N VAL A 52 6.56 -20.56 3.89
CA VAL A 52 5.98 -19.29 3.45
C VAL A 52 4.51 -19.49 3.09
N GLU A 53 3.64 -18.64 3.63
CA GLU A 53 2.21 -18.63 3.36
C GLU A 53 1.78 -17.31 2.72
N ALA A 54 0.78 -17.35 1.84
CA ALA A 54 0.24 -16.17 1.19
C ALA A 54 -0.83 -15.50 2.05
N ASN A 55 -0.81 -14.17 2.14
CA ASN A 55 -1.91 -13.41 2.76
C ASN A 55 -3.07 -13.07 1.81
N HIS A 56 -3.02 -13.57 0.57
CA HIS A 56 -4.00 -13.30 -0.50
C HIS A 56 -4.24 -11.80 -0.75
N TYR A 57 -3.18 -11.00 -0.67
CA TYR A 57 -3.20 -9.52 -0.72
C TYR A 57 -4.09 -8.84 0.33
N ARG A 58 -4.47 -9.56 1.40
CA ARG A 58 -5.26 -9.01 2.51
C ARG A 58 -4.33 -8.48 3.59
N ILE A 59 -4.35 -7.16 3.77
CA ILE A 59 -3.58 -6.47 4.82
C ILE A 59 -4.49 -5.44 5.48
N THR A 60 -4.67 -5.58 6.79
CA THR A 60 -5.36 -4.61 7.65
C THR A 60 -4.68 -4.58 9.02
N GLY A 61 -4.69 -3.45 9.73
CA GLY A 61 -4.10 -3.38 11.08
C GLY A 61 -4.73 -4.34 12.09
N LYS A 62 -5.97 -4.78 11.87
CA LYS A 62 -6.65 -5.78 12.72
C LYS A 62 -6.02 -7.17 12.65
N MET A 63 -5.31 -7.48 11.56
CA MET A 63 -4.64 -8.78 11.41
C MET A 63 -3.31 -8.85 12.17
N ALA A 64 -2.75 -7.72 12.58
CA ALA A 64 -1.41 -7.68 13.19
C ALA A 64 -1.29 -8.53 14.46
N GLU A 65 -2.32 -8.54 15.32
CA GLU A 65 -2.31 -9.33 16.55
C GLU A 65 -2.18 -10.83 16.27
N GLN A 66 -3.00 -11.34 15.34
CA GLN A 66 -2.93 -12.74 14.90
C GLN A 66 -1.58 -13.05 14.25
N VAL A 67 -1.09 -12.13 13.39
CA VAL A 67 0.20 -12.32 12.70
C VAL A 67 1.36 -12.39 13.70
N ASN A 68 1.38 -11.51 14.70
CA ASN A 68 2.39 -11.51 15.76
C ASN A 68 2.38 -12.80 16.60
N ALA A 69 1.21 -13.44 16.74
CA ALA A 69 1.07 -14.68 17.51
C ALA A 69 1.45 -15.94 16.72
N GLU A 70 1.22 -15.96 15.41
CA GLU A 70 1.32 -17.17 14.58
C GLU A 70 2.57 -17.27 13.70
N TYR A 71 3.21 -16.15 13.37
CA TYR A 71 4.30 -16.09 12.40
C TYR A 71 5.61 -15.60 13.03
N GLY A 72 6.72 -16.12 12.53
CA GLY A 72 8.07 -15.70 12.92
C GLY A 72 8.60 -14.52 12.11
N GLY A 73 7.87 -14.07 11.09
CA GLY A 73 8.24 -12.93 10.26
C GLY A 73 7.22 -12.62 9.15
N PHE A 74 7.30 -11.39 8.62
CA PHE A 74 6.46 -10.93 7.51
C PHE A 74 7.31 -10.43 6.33
N ILE A 75 7.00 -10.91 5.13
CA ILE A 75 7.69 -10.51 3.90
C ILE A 75 6.77 -9.68 3.02
N LEU A 76 7.20 -8.48 2.67
CA LEU A 76 6.43 -7.49 1.93
C LEU A 76 7.04 -7.24 0.55
N PRO A 77 6.84 -8.14 -0.44
CA PRO A 77 7.18 -7.84 -1.81
C PRO A 77 6.24 -6.78 -2.38
N LEU A 78 6.85 -5.78 -2.98
CA LEU A 78 6.16 -4.67 -3.62
C LEU A 78 6.61 -4.52 -5.07
N ALA A 79 5.86 -3.69 -5.79
CA ALA A 79 6.16 -3.32 -7.15
C ALA A 79 6.27 -1.81 -7.25
N ASN A 80 5.59 -1.20 -8.22
CA ASN A 80 5.41 0.25 -8.32
C ASN A 80 4.46 0.80 -7.24
N CYS A 81 4.74 0.56 -5.96
CA CYS A 81 3.84 0.88 -4.84
C CYS A 81 3.55 2.38 -4.66
N PHE A 82 4.47 3.27 -5.04
CA PHE A 82 4.24 4.71 -4.95
C PHE A 82 3.56 5.22 -6.22
N ARG A 83 2.22 5.13 -6.20
CA ARG A 83 1.32 5.64 -7.25
C ARG A 83 -0.05 5.98 -6.64
N PRO A 84 -0.80 6.96 -7.17
CA PRO A 84 -2.07 7.39 -6.61
C PRO A 84 -3.08 6.26 -6.39
N ASP A 85 -3.25 5.38 -7.38
CA ASP A 85 -4.20 4.25 -7.33
C ASP A 85 -3.92 3.24 -6.19
N PHE A 86 -2.76 3.31 -5.55
CA PHE A 86 -2.34 2.39 -4.49
C PHE A 86 -2.20 3.06 -3.12
N GLU A 87 -2.53 4.35 -3.00
CA GLU A 87 -2.37 5.10 -1.75
C GLU A 87 -3.12 4.45 -0.58
N ASP A 88 -4.35 4.01 -0.81
CA ASP A 88 -5.15 3.33 0.22
C ASP A 88 -4.51 2.02 0.71
N HIS A 89 -3.84 1.29 -0.19
CA HIS A 89 -3.10 0.09 0.18
C HIS A 89 -1.84 0.46 0.99
N LEU A 90 -1.14 1.54 0.63
CA LEU A 90 -0.03 2.06 1.44
C LEU A 90 -0.48 2.44 2.85
N ARG A 91 -1.59 3.17 2.99
CA ARG A 91 -2.14 3.56 4.31
C ARG A 91 -2.44 2.34 5.19
N ARG A 92 -3.09 1.32 4.62
CA ARG A 92 -3.41 0.06 5.33
C ARG A 92 -2.16 -0.74 5.69
N THR A 93 -1.17 -0.73 4.81
CA THR A 93 0.09 -1.44 5.04
C THR A 93 0.89 -0.74 6.13
N ALA A 94 0.97 0.59 6.15
CA ALA A 94 1.60 1.34 7.23
C ALA A 94 0.94 1.05 8.60
N ASP A 95 -0.40 1.08 8.68
CA ASP A 95 -1.13 0.74 9.91
C ASP A 95 -0.90 -0.70 10.37
N PHE A 96 -0.66 -1.62 9.45
CA PHE A 96 -0.30 -3.00 9.77
C PHE A 96 1.14 -3.11 10.29
N LEU A 97 2.12 -2.53 9.59
CA LEU A 97 3.53 -2.56 9.96
C LEU A 97 3.79 -1.90 11.32
N GLU A 98 3.16 -0.77 11.61
CA GLU A 98 3.26 -0.06 12.89
C GLU A 98 2.79 -0.91 14.10
N ARG A 99 2.04 -2.00 13.86
CA ARG A 99 1.52 -2.91 14.89
C ARG A 99 2.24 -4.25 14.94
N LEU A 100 3.17 -4.52 14.03
CA LEU A 100 3.95 -5.75 14.05
C LEU A 100 4.99 -5.68 15.16
N THR A 101 5.15 -6.80 15.87
CA THR A 101 6.21 -7.01 16.87
C THR A 101 7.21 -8.08 16.43
N ILE A 102 6.96 -8.72 15.30
CA ILE A 102 7.83 -9.71 14.67
C ILE A 102 8.71 -9.04 13.61
N PRO A 103 9.85 -9.64 13.24
CA PRO A 103 10.68 -9.14 12.14
C PRO A 103 9.88 -9.05 10.84
N PHE A 104 10.13 -8.01 10.04
CA PHE A 104 9.58 -7.93 8.70
C PHE A 104 10.58 -7.31 7.75
N VAL A 105 10.42 -7.61 6.46
CA VAL A 105 11.26 -7.03 5.42
C VAL A 105 10.44 -6.63 4.21
N MET A 106 10.73 -5.46 3.65
CA MET A 106 10.20 -5.02 2.37
C MET A 106 11.12 -5.49 1.24
N LEU A 107 10.56 -6.08 0.19
CA LEU A 107 11.28 -6.41 -1.03
C LEU A 107 10.84 -5.45 -2.14
N SER A 108 11.60 -4.37 -2.29
CA SER A 108 11.62 -3.47 -3.44
C SER A 108 10.32 -2.73 -3.75
N GLY A 109 10.32 -1.41 -3.49
CA GLY A 109 9.29 -0.47 -3.93
C GLY A 109 9.74 0.38 -5.12
N GLY A 110 8.79 0.81 -5.94
CA GLY A 110 9.04 1.70 -7.08
C GLY A 110 8.06 2.88 -7.10
N ALA A 111 8.57 4.05 -7.47
CA ALA A 111 7.77 5.22 -7.80
C ALA A 111 7.40 5.19 -9.29
N GLN A 112 6.11 5.37 -9.58
CA GLN A 112 5.66 5.51 -10.97
C GLN A 112 5.77 6.97 -11.38
N LEU A 113 6.86 7.28 -12.07
CA LEU A 113 7.24 8.61 -12.55
C LEU A 113 7.28 8.60 -14.08
N PRO A 114 7.08 9.75 -14.74
CA PRO A 114 7.43 9.90 -16.15
C PRO A 114 8.94 9.69 -16.38
N LEU A 115 9.35 9.57 -17.64
CA LEU A 115 10.75 9.29 -18.02
C LEU A 115 11.74 10.38 -17.58
N ASP A 116 11.28 11.61 -17.37
CA ASP A 116 12.08 12.73 -16.86
C ASP A 116 12.20 12.75 -15.32
N GLY A 117 11.51 11.84 -14.63
CA GLY A 117 11.52 11.71 -13.18
C GLY A 117 10.63 12.69 -12.41
N ASP A 118 9.74 13.46 -13.07
CA ASP A 118 8.87 14.42 -12.38
C ASP A 118 7.92 13.75 -11.35
N PRO A 119 8.06 14.05 -10.04
CA PRO A 119 7.23 13.46 -8.99
C PRO A 119 5.93 14.22 -8.74
N SER A 120 5.54 15.19 -9.57
CA SER A 120 4.36 16.04 -9.36
C SER A 120 3.07 15.26 -9.09
N ALA A 121 2.87 14.12 -9.77
CA ALA A 121 1.71 13.25 -9.56
C ALA A 121 1.65 12.60 -8.16
N LEU A 122 2.79 12.53 -7.45
CA LEU A 122 2.89 11.95 -6.12
C LEU A 122 2.78 12.99 -5.00
N LYS A 123 2.81 14.29 -5.31
CA LYS A 123 2.84 15.38 -4.31
C LYS A 123 1.73 15.26 -3.27
N ALA A 124 0.50 14.99 -3.72
CA ALA A 124 -0.67 14.90 -2.85
C ALA A 124 -0.60 13.72 -1.86
N MET A 125 0.14 12.66 -2.20
CA MET A 125 0.28 11.45 -1.38
C MET A 125 1.60 11.37 -0.62
N GLU A 126 2.48 12.37 -0.70
CA GLU A 126 3.74 12.44 0.06
C GLU A 126 3.56 12.19 1.57
N PRO A 127 2.50 12.71 2.26
CA PRO A 127 2.28 12.38 3.67
C PRO A 127 2.06 10.87 3.91
N THR A 128 1.35 10.20 3.00
CA THR A 128 1.13 8.75 3.07
C THR A 128 2.42 7.99 2.79
N ILE A 129 3.18 8.40 1.77
CA ILE A 129 4.48 7.80 1.42
C ILE A 129 5.46 7.95 2.58
N THR A 130 5.54 9.14 3.19
CA THR A 130 6.40 9.44 4.33
C THR A 130 6.06 8.57 5.54
N ARG A 131 4.77 8.44 5.87
CA ARG A 131 4.33 7.56 6.96
C ARG A 131 4.70 6.10 6.68
N PHE A 132 4.41 5.62 5.47
CA PHE A 132 4.75 4.25 5.07
C PHE A 132 6.26 3.99 5.16
N ALA A 133 7.08 4.91 4.62
CA ALA A 133 8.53 4.81 4.67
C ALA A 133 9.06 4.75 6.10
N ARG A 134 8.55 5.59 7.01
CA ARG A 134 8.88 5.54 8.45
C ARG A 134 8.46 4.22 9.10
N ALA A 135 7.27 3.71 8.76
CA ALA A 135 6.78 2.44 9.28
C ALA A 135 7.62 1.24 8.81
N VAL A 136 8.22 1.30 7.61
CA VAL A 136 9.18 0.29 7.17
C VAL A 136 10.50 0.42 7.94
N LEU A 137 11.06 1.64 8.02
CA LEU A 137 12.33 1.90 8.71
C LEU A 137 12.29 1.66 10.22
N SER A 138 11.11 1.61 10.85
CA SER A 138 11.02 1.24 12.27
C SER A 138 11.34 -0.23 12.56
N GLY A 139 11.33 -1.09 11.54
CA GLY A 139 11.61 -2.53 11.68
C GLY A 139 12.55 -3.10 10.63
N SER A 140 13.14 -2.26 9.77
CA SER A 140 14.05 -2.65 8.67
C SER A 140 15.25 -1.71 8.62
N SER A 141 16.44 -2.23 8.30
CA SER A 141 17.68 -1.44 8.20
C SER A 141 17.63 -0.38 7.10
N ALA A 142 16.85 -0.62 6.04
CA ALA A 142 16.67 0.30 4.93
C ALA A 142 15.32 0.10 4.21
N LEU A 143 14.97 1.09 3.38
CA LEU A 143 13.95 0.99 2.34
C LEU A 143 14.58 0.41 1.08
N THR A 144 14.16 -0.78 0.67
CA THR A 144 14.62 -1.33 -0.61
C THR A 144 13.77 -0.83 -1.78
N VAL A 145 14.42 -0.45 -2.87
CA VAL A 145 13.75 0.11 -4.05
C VAL A 145 14.22 -0.50 -5.37
N ARG A 146 13.42 -0.28 -6.41
CA ARG A 146 13.60 -0.84 -7.75
C ARG A 146 14.71 -0.18 -8.58
N GLY A 147 15.02 1.08 -8.33
CA GLY A 147 16.03 1.80 -9.11
C GLY A 147 16.36 3.17 -8.50
N GLU A 148 17.33 3.85 -9.11
CA GLU A 148 17.83 5.13 -8.61
C GLU A 148 16.79 6.25 -8.68
N MET A 149 15.91 6.29 -9.69
CA MET A 149 14.86 7.30 -9.78
C MET A 149 13.95 7.26 -8.53
N THR A 150 13.53 6.06 -8.11
CA THR A 150 12.77 5.90 -6.87
C THR A 150 13.60 6.27 -5.63
N ALA A 151 14.89 5.94 -5.61
CA ALA A 151 15.77 6.27 -4.49
C ALA A 151 15.94 7.78 -4.33
N GLU A 152 16.22 8.49 -5.42
CA GLU A 152 16.31 9.95 -5.47
C GLU A 152 15.02 10.63 -5.02
N TYR A 153 13.87 10.11 -5.46
CA TYR A 153 12.57 10.59 -4.99
C TYR A 153 12.42 10.46 -3.47
N LEU A 154 12.73 9.30 -2.89
CA LEU A 154 12.67 9.12 -1.44
C LEU A 154 13.69 9.99 -0.68
N ARG A 155 14.90 10.17 -1.23
CA ARG A 155 15.92 11.10 -0.69
C ARG A 155 15.41 12.54 -0.68
N SER A 156 14.67 12.96 -1.69
CA SER A 156 14.04 14.30 -1.74
C SER A 156 13.00 14.52 -0.64
N LEU A 157 12.43 13.44 -0.10
CA LEU A 157 11.52 13.46 1.05
C LEU A 157 12.27 13.36 2.40
N GLY A 158 13.60 13.27 2.39
CA GLY A 158 14.44 13.20 3.58
C GLY A 158 14.78 11.79 4.08
N PHE A 159 14.58 10.75 3.26
CA PHE A 159 14.98 9.38 3.61
C PHE A 159 16.36 9.04 3.03
N HIS A 160 17.32 8.71 3.88
CA HIS A 160 18.69 8.39 3.46
C HIS A 160 19.01 6.89 3.51
N ASP A 161 18.32 6.14 4.38
CA ASP A 161 18.43 4.68 4.50
C ASP A 161 17.64 4.00 3.37
N VAL A 162 18.12 4.17 2.14
CA VAL A 162 17.50 3.65 0.92
C VAL A 162 18.53 2.84 0.13
N VAL A 163 18.20 1.58 -0.15
CA VAL A 163 19.06 0.64 -0.88
C VAL A 163 18.37 0.24 -2.17
N VAL A 164 19.05 0.40 -3.31
CA VAL A 164 18.54 -0.09 -4.59
C VAL A 164 18.87 -1.58 -4.72
N VAL A 165 17.83 -2.40 -4.85
CA VAL A 165 17.94 -3.87 -5.01
C VAL A 165 17.31 -4.38 -6.29
N GLY A 166 16.61 -3.51 -7.03
CA GLY A 166 15.94 -3.92 -8.27
C GLY A 166 14.73 -4.83 -8.04
N CYS A 167 14.34 -5.60 -9.05
CA CYS A 167 13.23 -6.56 -8.91
C CYS A 167 13.67 -7.89 -8.26
N PRO A 168 13.01 -8.37 -7.19
CA PRO A 168 13.36 -9.63 -6.53
C PRO A 168 13.13 -10.87 -7.41
N SER A 169 12.39 -10.72 -8.52
CA SER A 169 12.19 -11.78 -9.53
C SER A 169 13.49 -12.44 -9.98
N LEU A 170 14.57 -11.67 -10.12
CA LEU A 170 15.85 -12.16 -10.65
C LEU A 170 16.64 -13.04 -9.67
N THR A 171 16.12 -13.24 -8.45
CA THR A 171 16.67 -14.20 -7.48
C THR A 171 16.25 -15.65 -7.74
N LEU A 172 15.31 -15.90 -8.67
CA LEU A 172 14.68 -17.22 -8.83
C LEU A 172 15.66 -18.37 -9.16
N HIS A 173 16.76 -18.06 -9.86
CA HIS A 173 17.83 -19.01 -10.21
C HIS A 173 19.15 -18.76 -9.46
N GLY A 174 19.13 -17.88 -8.45
CA GLY A 174 20.29 -17.55 -7.64
C GLY A 174 21.32 -16.65 -8.35
N PRO A 175 22.52 -16.49 -7.76
CA PRO A 175 23.56 -15.58 -8.27
C PRO A 175 24.21 -16.05 -9.57
N GLY A 176 24.08 -17.33 -9.93
CA GLY A 176 24.69 -17.92 -11.13
C GLY A 176 23.90 -17.71 -12.43
N HIS A 177 22.73 -17.06 -12.38
CA HIS A 177 21.88 -16.88 -13.54
C HIS A 177 22.53 -16.02 -14.63
N ARG A 178 22.40 -16.42 -15.89
CA ARG A 178 22.97 -15.75 -17.06
C ARG A 178 22.04 -15.87 -18.26
N VAL A 179 22.17 -14.94 -19.20
CA VAL A 179 21.48 -14.98 -20.49
C VAL A 179 22.53 -14.98 -21.59
N GLU A 180 22.46 -15.98 -22.46
CA GLU A 180 23.28 -16.05 -23.67
C GLU A 180 22.46 -15.53 -24.85
N VAL A 181 23.07 -14.66 -25.67
CA VAL A 181 22.41 -14.05 -26.82
C VAL A 181 22.90 -14.71 -28.09
N PRO A 182 22.04 -15.44 -28.83
CA PRO A 182 22.42 -15.95 -30.15
C PRO A 182 22.83 -14.81 -31.09
N GLU A 183 23.88 -15.00 -31.89
CA GLU A 183 24.40 -13.98 -32.81
C GLU A 183 23.35 -13.50 -33.83
N THR A 184 22.44 -14.39 -34.23
CA THR A 184 21.40 -14.09 -35.22
C THR A 184 20.03 -14.53 -34.75
N LEU A 185 19.02 -13.74 -35.10
CA LEU A 185 17.62 -14.11 -34.99
C LEU A 185 17.15 -14.70 -36.33
N ALA A 186 16.73 -15.96 -36.32
CA ALA A 186 16.28 -16.63 -37.54
C ALA A 186 14.91 -16.09 -38.02
N PRO A 187 14.71 -15.91 -39.34
CA PRO A 187 13.38 -15.60 -39.88
C PRO A 187 12.34 -16.65 -39.47
N GLY A 188 11.14 -16.22 -39.08
CA GLY A 188 10.08 -17.15 -38.63
C GLY A 188 10.29 -17.75 -37.23
N ALA A 189 11.33 -17.34 -36.49
CA ALA A 189 11.57 -17.79 -35.13
C ALA A 189 10.36 -17.53 -34.19
N PRO A 190 10.16 -18.35 -33.14
CA PRO A 190 9.14 -18.10 -32.14
C PRO A 190 9.50 -16.87 -31.30
N LEU A 191 8.60 -15.88 -31.27
CA LEU A 191 8.78 -14.66 -30.49
C LEU A 191 7.68 -14.52 -29.44
N ALA A 192 8.04 -13.97 -28.29
CA ALA A 192 7.08 -13.44 -27.34
C ALA A 192 7.02 -11.92 -27.44
N TYR A 193 5.83 -11.34 -27.34
CA TYR A 193 5.73 -9.93 -27.02
C TYR A 193 4.69 -9.68 -25.93
N ASN A 194 4.81 -8.55 -25.26
CA ASN A 194 3.88 -8.10 -24.23
C ASN A 194 3.61 -6.59 -24.34
N LEU A 195 2.50 -6.13 -23.76
CA LEU A 195 2.10 -4.72 -23.87
C LEU A 195 1.48 -4.18 -22.56
N GLU A 196 1.65 -2.90 -22.32
CA GLU A 196 0.89 -2.11 -21.34
C GLU A 196 -0.36 -1.57 -22.06
N THR A 197 -1.55 -1.95 -21.61
CA THR A 197 -2.79 -1.63 -22.35
C THR A 197 -3.21 -0.17 -22.22
N LYS A 198 -2.87 0.49 -21.10
CA LYS A 198 -3.26 1.89 -20.83
C LYS A 198 -2.41 2.92 -21.56
N ASP A 199 -1.17 2.58 -21.85
CA ASP A 199 -0.18 3.46 -22.47
C ASP A 199 0.74 2.61 -23.36
N PRO A 200 0.21 2.08 -24.48
CA PRO A 200 0.92 1.11 -25.29
C PRO A 200 2.13 1.73 -26.00
N PHE A 201 3.19 0.94 -26.13
CA PHE A 201 4.42 1.31 -26.80
C PHE A 201 4.96 0.11 -27.58
N GLY A 202 5.46 0.34 -28.80
CA GLY A 202 6.02 -0.70 -29.66
C GLY A 202 5.07 -1.28 -30.72
N GLY A 203 3.99 -0.58 -31.10
CA GLY A 203 3.02 -1.08 -32.08
C GLY A 203 3.62 -1.46 -33.44
N ASP A 204 4.60 -0.70 -33.94
CA ASP A 204 5.32 -1.03 -35.18
C ASP A 204 6.12 -2.33 -35.06
N LEU A 205 6.80 -2.53 -33.92
CA LEU A 205 7.56 -3.75 -33.63
C LEU A 205 6.64 -4.97 -33.47
N ILE A 206 5.46 -4.80 -32.85
CA ILE A 206 4.45 -5.84 -32.75
C ILE A 206 3.94 -6.23 -34.14
N ALA A 207 3.60 -5.25 -34.98
CA ALA A 207 3.14 -5.51 -36.34
C ALA A 207 4.22 -6.19 -37.21
N ASP A 208 5.48 -5.82 -37.04
CA ASP A 208 6.62 -6.48 -37.69
C ASP A 208 6.81 -7.92 -37.20
N ALA A 209 6.73 -8.14 -35.87
CA ALA A 209 6.80 -9.46 -35.25
C ALA A 209 5.73 -10.41 -35.80
N GLU A 210 4.47 -9.97 -35.85
CA GLU A 210 3.36 -10.79 -36.33
C GLU A 210 3.41 -11.07 -37.84
N ARG A 211 4.06 -10.19 -38.62
CA ARG A 211 4.21 -10.38 -40.06
C ARG A 211 5.33 -11.35 -40.42
N HIS A 212 6.45 -11.29 -39.72
CA HIS A 212 7.68 -11.96 -40.14
C HIS A 212 8.11 -13.12 -39.23
N TYR A 213 7.45 -13.29 -38.08
CA TYR A 213 7.82 -14.27 -37.05
C TYR A 213 6.61 -15.02 -36.50
N ARG A 214 6.88 -16.08 -35.74
CA ARG A 214 5.84 -16.81 -34.99
C ARG A 214 5.59 -16.10 -33.66
N ALA A 215 5.06 -14.89 -33.74
CA ALA A 215 4.85 -14.01 -32.59
C ALA A 215 3.62 -14.40 -31.76
N THR A 216 3.83 -14.55 -30.45
CA THR A 216 2.80 -14.87 -29.46
C THR A 216 2.62 -13.68 -28.53
N TYR A 217 1.41 -13.14 -28.44
CA TYR A 217 1.08 -12.17 -27.40
C TYR A 217 0.99 -12.86 -26.04
N ILE A 218 1.86 -12.49 -25.11
CA ILE A 218 1.82 -12.94 -23.73
C ILE A 218 1.09 -11.90 -22.88
N ALA A 219 -0.20 -12.14 -22.67
CA ALA A 219 -1.09 -11.28 -21.91
C ALA A 219 -0.80 -11.36 -20.41
N GLN A 220 -0.93 -10.23 -19.73
CA GLN A 220 -0.59 -10.12 -18.30
C GLN A 220 -1.63 -9.43 -17.44
N GLU A 221 -2.60 -8.75 -18.04
CA GLU A 221 -3.56 -7.95 -17.28
C GLU A 221 -4.83 -8.71 -16.97
N HIS A 222 -5.43 -8.36 -15.83
CA HIS A 222 -6.71 -8.90 -15.41
C HIS A 222 -7.84 -8.61 -16.40
N GLY A 223 -7.82 -7.45 -17.07
CA GLY A 223 -8.76 -7.14 -18.14
C GLY A 223 -8.62 -8.11 -19.31
N THR A 224 -7.41 -8.35 -19.79
CA THR A 224 -7.16 -9.34 -20.85
C THR A 224 -7.57 -10.76 -20.45
N LEU A 225 -7.38 -11.16 -19.18
CA LEU A 225 -7.90 -12.44 -18.68
C LEU A 225 -9.44 -12.51 -18.83
N GLU A 226 -10.14 -11.45 -18.43
CA GLU A 226 -11.59 -11.35 -18.58
C GLU A 226 -12.01 -11.40 -20.05
N LEU A 227 -11.26 -10.75 -20.96
CA LEU A 227 -11.47 -10.83 -22.42
C LEU A 227 -11.30 -12.27 -22.92
N MET A 228 -10.25 -12.98 -22.51
CA MET A 228 -9.97 -14.35 -22.96
C MET A 228 -11.00 -15.36 -22.41
N LEU A 229 -11.49 -15.16 -21.19
CA LEU A 229 -12.48 -16.05 -20.57
C LEU A 229 -13.92 -15.75 -20.99
N TRP A 230 -14.25 -14.49 -21.26
CA TRP A 230 -15.65 -14.07 -21.43
C TRP A 230 -15.93 -13.29 -22.71
N ALA A 231 -14.93 -12.93 -23.52
CA ALA A 231 -15.08 -12.05 -24.68
C ALA A 231 -15.54 -10.62 -24.32
N THR A 232 -15.16 -10.11 -23.14
CA THR A 232 -15.38 -8.70 -22.79
C THR A 232 -14.56 -7.75 -23.66
N SER A 233 -14.92 -6.46 -23.62
CA SER A 233 -14.14 -5.36 -24.19
C SER A 233 -13.63 -4.44 -23.06
N PRO A 234 -12.56 -4.84 -22.34
CA PRO A 234 -12.06 -4.12 -21.17
C PRO A 234 -11.27 -2.85 -21.53
N TYR A 235 -10.90 -2.68 -22.80
CA TYR A 235 -10.03 -1.60 -23.29
C TYR A 235 -10.73 -0.82 -24.40
N GLU A 236 -10.40 0.47 -24.50
CA GLU A 236 -10.64 1.27 -25.70
C GLU A 236 -9.43 1.08 -26.62
N ALA A 237 -9.66 0.69 -27.87
CA ALA A 237 -8.58 0.39 -28.81
C ALA A 237 -8.60 1.40 -29.97
N ASP A 238 -7.60 2.26 -29.98
CA ASP A 238 -7.39 3.21 -31.08
C ASP A 238 -6.43 2.66 -32.15
N ASP A 239 -5.61 1.66 -31.79
CA ASP A 239 -4.62 1.05 -32.68
C ASP A 239 -4.96 -0.41 -33.02
N PRO A 240 -5.39 -0.72 -34.26
CA PRO A 240 -5.78 -2.07 -34.66
C PRO A 240 -4.61 -3.06 -34.73
N ARG A 241 -3.36 -2.60 -34.63
CA ARG A 241 -2.15 -3.45 -34.59
C ARG A 241 -1.94 -4.10 -33.23
N LEU A 242 -2.66 -3.67 -32.21
CA LEU A 242 -2.49 -4.14 -30.84
C LEU A 242 -3.59 -5.15 -30.48
N PRO A 243 -3.27 -6.25 -29.77
CA PRO A 243 -4.25 -7.21 -29.28
C PRO A 243 -5.01 -6.67 -28.07
N LEU A 244 -5.80 -5.62 -28.27
CA LEU A 244 -6.65 -4.97 -27.29
C LEU A 244 -8.14 -5.30 -27.49
N GLU A 245 -8.53 -5.73 -28.69
CA GLU A 245 -9.89 -6.14 -29.01
C GLU A 245 -9.99 -7.61 -29.42
N ARG A 246 -11.14 -8.22 -29.16
CA ARG A 246 -11.46 -9.61 -29.54
C ARG A 246 -11.26 -9.92 -31.03
N SER A 247 -11.37 -8.92 -31.90
CA SER A 247 -11.24 -9.04 -33.36
C SER A 247 -9.79 -9.27 -33.81
N HIS A 248 -8.82 -8.98 -32.94
CA HIS A 248 -7.41 -9.09 -33.27
C HIS A 248 -7.01 -10.54 -33.60
N PRO A 249 -6.15 -10.79 -34.62
CA PRO A 249 -5.71 -12.12 -35.02
C PRO A 249 -5.18 -12.99 -33.87
N GLN A 250 -4.44 -12.39 -32.93
CA GLN A 250 -3.97 -13.08 -31.73
C GLN A 250 -5.08 -13.79 -30.94
N PHE A 251 -6.28 -13.19 -30.87
CA PHE A 251 -7.41 -13.83 -30.18
C PHE A 251 -8.21 -14.74 -31.09
N THR A 252 -8.53 -14.29 -32.31
CA THR A 252 -9.38 -15.07 -33.24
C THR A 252 -8.71 -16.34 -33.74
N ALA A 253 -7.38 -16.37 -33.82
CA ALA A 253 -6.59 -17.58 -34.12
C ALA A 253 -6.16 -18.35 -32.85
N ALA A 254 -6.63 -17.96 -31.66
CA ALA A 254 -6.26 -18.54 -30.37
C ALA A 254 -4.74 -18.63 -30.14
N GLN A 255 -3.98 -17.64 -30.62
CA GLN A 255 -2.53 -17.56 -30.48
C GLN A 255 -2.09 -16.90 -29.18
N ALA A 256 -2.85 -15.91 -28.69
CA ALA A 256 -2.58 -15.23 -27.42
C ALA A 256 -2.57 -16.22 -26.26
N GLU A 257 -1.59 -16.05 -25.37
CA GLU A 257 -1.42 -16.88 -24.18
C GLU A 257 -1.40 -15.99 -22.93
N MET A 258 -2.04 -16.46 -21.86
CA MET A 258 -1.89 -15.88 -20.54
C MET A 258 -1.59 -16.97 -19.52
N TYR A 259 -0.59 -16.72 -18.69
CA TYR A 259 -0.19 -17.64 -17.63
C TYR A 259 -0.66 -17.15 -16.27
N ILE A 260 -1.29 -18.05 -15.51
CA ILE A 260 -1.78 -17.81 -14.15
C ILE A 260 -0.87 -18.43 -13.07
N ASP A 261 0.29 -18.92 -13.50
CA ASP A 261 1.35 -19.50 -12.69
C ASP A 261 2.72 -19.11 -13.27
N ALA A 262 3.71 -18.87 -12.41
CA ALA A 262 5.01 -18.34 -12.82
C ALA A 262 5.87 -19.35 -13.59
N TYR A 263 5.97 -20.59 -13.11
CA TYR A 263 6.81 -21.62 -13.73
C TYR A 263 6.39 -22.00 -15.16
N PRO A 264 5.12 -22.32 -15.46
CA PRO A 264 4.74 -22.61 -16.86
C PRO A 264 4.92 -21.40 -17.78
N TRP A 265 4.85 -20.17 -17.26
CA TRP A 265 5.16 -18.97 -18.02
C TRP A 265 6.66 -18.91 -18.39
N ILE A 266 7.54 -19.10 -17.41
CA ILE A 266 9.00 -19.11 -17.63
C ILE A 266 9.36 -20.25 -18.59
N ASP A 267 8.84 -21.45 -18.38
CA ASP A 267 9.07 -22.61 -19.25
C ASP A 267 8.65 -22.34 -20.70
N ARG A 268 7.51 -21.67 -20.90
CA ARG A 268 7.07 -21.26 -22.24
C ARG A 268 8.06 -20.30 -22.88
N LEU A 269 8.53 -19.32 -22.13
CA LEU A 269 9.43 -18.30 -22.65
C LEU A 269 10.79 -18.88 -23.00
N GLY A 270 11.26 -19.93 -22.31
CA GLY A 270 12.47 -20.68 -22.67
C GLY A 270 12.40 -21.37 -24.03
N GLN A 271 11.21 -21.47 -24.63
CA GLN A 271 11.00 -21.99 -25.99
C GLN A 271 10.93 -20.89 -27.05
N MET A 272 11.10 -19.62 -26.65
CA MET A 272 11.12 -18.48 -27.56
C MET A 272 12.57 -18.15 -27.92
N ALA A 273 12.77 -17.55 -29.10
CA ALA A 273 14.09 -17.04 -29.49
C ALA A 273 14.36 -15.64 -28.93
N PHE A 274 13.31 -14.86 -28.72
CA PHE A 274 13.41 -13.47 -28.27
C PHE A 274 12.08 -12.97 -27.69
N SER A 275 12.17 -12.08 -26.70
CA SER A 275 11.02 -11.40 -26.07
C SER A 275 11.19 -9.88 -26.11
N PHE A 276 10.11 -9.15 -26.32
CA PHE A 276 10.13 -7.69 -26.11
C PHE A 276 8.77 -7.17 -25.63
N GLY A 277 8.77 -5.97 -25.02
CA GLY A 277 7.50 -5.30 -24.72
C GLY A 277 7.56 -4.35 -23.53
N ALA A 278 6.44 -3.66 -23.29
CA ALA A 278 6.33 -2.60 -22.27
C ALA A 278 6.04 -3.11 -20.85
N ARG A 279 5.79 -4.41 -20.67
CA ARG A 279 5.63 -5.03 -19.35
C ARG A 279 6.96 -5.60 -18.86
N ALA A 280 7.54 -4.96 -17.86
CA ALA A 280 8.80 -5.40 -17.24
C ALA A 280 8.82 -6.90 -16.92
N HIS A 281 7.81 -7.44 -16.24
CA HIS A 281 7.79 -8.86 -15.87
C HIS A 281 7.62 -9.83 -17.05
N GLY A 282 7.08 -9.38 -18.18
CA GLY A 282 7.06 -10.20 -19.40
C GLY A 282 8.46 -10.48 -19.91
N ASN A 283 9.32 -9.46 -19.90
CA ASN A 283 10.71 -9.61 -20.31
C ASN A 283 11.58 -10.21 -19.20
N ILE A 284 11.30 -9.94 -17.91
CA ILE A 284 12.00 -10.61 -16.81
C ILE A 284 11.72 -12.12 -16.82
N ALA A 285 10.48 -12.54 -17.10
CA ALA A 285 10.18 -13.97 -17.24
C ALA A 285 10.98 -14.62 -18.38
N ALA A 286 11.21 -13.90 -19.49
CA ALA A 286 12.08 -14.37 -20.58
C ALA A 286 13.54 -14.45 -20.14
N VAL A 287 14.04 -13.41 -19.47
CA VAL A 287 15.39 -13.37 -18.91
C VAL A 287 15.61 -14.54 -17.94
N LEU A 288 14.66 -14.82 -17.04
CA LEU A 288 14.69 -15.96 -16.13
C LEU A 288 14.75 -17.29 -16.90
N ALA A 289 14.04 -17.40 -18.02
CA ALA A 289 14.08 -18.57 -18.89
C ALA A 289 15.37 -18.70 -19.72
N GLY A 290 16.32 -17.77 -19.59
CA GLY A 290 17.54 -17.71 -20.41
C GLY A 290 17.31 -17.17 -21.83
N THR A 291 16.13 -16.61 -22.10
CA THR A 291 15.77 -16.03 -23.40
C THR A 291 16.07 -14.53 -23.42
N PRO A 292 16.77 -14.01 -24.45
CA PRO A 292 17.02 -12.58 -24.57
C PRO A 292 15.72 -11.77 -24.61
N GLY A 293 15.69 -10.69 -23.82
CA GLY A 293 14.52 -9.83 -23.64
C GLY A 293 14.86 -8.35 -23.77
N VAL A 294 14.02 -7.57 -24.46
CA VAL A 294 14.12 -6.09 -24.50
C VAL A 294 12.93 -5.42 -23.82
N MET A 295 13.21 -4.56 -22.85
CA MET A 295 12.21 -3.75 -22.17
C MET A 295 11.89 -2.48 -22.95
N LEU A 296 10.64 -2.30 -23.35
CA LEU A 296 10.17 -1.06 -23.95
C LEU A 296 9.78 -0.08 -22.83
N ALA A 297 10.67 0.86 -22.52
CA ALA A 297 10.53 1.78 -21.40
C ALA A 297 9.67 2.99 -21.79
N HIS A 298 8.44 3.01 -21.28
CA HIS A 298 7.50 4.12 -21.43
C HIS A 298 7.41 5.00 -20.17
N ASP A 299 7.83 4.49 -19.02
CA ASP A 299 7.91 5.21 -17.74
C ASP A 299 9.05 4.68 -16.85
N SER A 300 9.22 5.28 -15.67
CA SER A 300 10.29 4.93 -14.73
C SER A 300 10.25 3.48 -14.27
N ARG A 301 9.06 2.84 -14.20
CA ARG A 301 8.89 1.49 -13.63
C ARG A 301 9.63 0.43 -14.42
N THR A 302 9.71 0.64 -15.73
CA THR A 302 10.42 -0.22 -16.67
C THR A 302 11.86 0.25 -16.83
N LEU A 303 12.08 1.57 -16.97
CA LEU A 303 13.41 2.13 -17.21
C LEU A 303 14.39 1.85 -16.06
N GLU A 304 14.01 2.15 -14.83
CA GLU A 304 14.92 2.06 -13.67
C GLU A 304 15.35 0.61 -13.40
N LEU A 305 14.44 -0.34 -13.65
CA LEU A 305 14.73 -1.77 -13.54
C LEU A 305 15.69 -2.24 -14.62
N ALA A 306 15.47 -1.81 -15.87
CA ALA A 306 16.33 -2.17 -16.99
C ALA A 306 17.74 -1.64 -16.77
N GLN A 307 17.87 -0.38 -16.34
CA GLN A 307 19.15 0.26 -16.03
C GLN A 307 19.87 -0.43 -14.86
N TYR A 308 19.19 -0.63 -13.72
CA TYR A 308 19.82 -1.25 -12.54
C TYR A 308 20.31 -2.67 -12.84
N HIS A 309 19.49 -3.46 -13.55
CA HIS A 309 19.86 -4.84 -13.88
C HIS A 309 20.73 -5.00 -15.12
N GLY A 310 20.95 -3.95 -15.91
CA GLY A 310 21.65 -4.04 -17.19
C GLY A 310 20.89 -4.86 -18.24
N ILE A 311 19.55 -4.91 -18.15
CA ILE A 311 18.70 -5.58 -19.15
C ILE A 311 18.53 -4.64 -20.34
N PRO A 312 18.69 -5.09 -21.59
CA PRO A 312 18.45 -4.28 -22.78
C PRO A 312 17.09 -3.57 -22.78
N TYR A 313 17.09 -2.30 -23.17
CA TYR A 313 15.87 -1.49 -23.20
C TYR A 313 15.85 -0.51 -24.36
N LEU A 314 14.64 -0.12 -24.75
CA LEU A 314 14.36 0.95 -25.70
C LEU A 314 13.50 2.00 -24.99
N VAL A 315 13.96 3.25 -24.98
CA VAL A 315 13.21 4.35 -24.35
C VAL A 315 12.27 4.97 -25.36
N ARG A 316 11.00 5.16 -24.97
CA ARG A 316 10.02 5.85 -25.81
C ARG A 316 10.49 7.25 -26.16
N GLY A 317 10.45 7.56 -27.45
CA GLY A 317 10.84 8.88 -27.96
C GLY A 317 12.36 9.06 -28.11
N SER A 318 13.16 7.98 -28.07
CA SER A 318 14.57 8.04 -28.45
C SER A 318 14.73 8.55 -29.88
N GLU A 319 15.83 9.26 -30.15
CA GLU A 319 16.13 9.82 -31.49
C GLU A 319 16.16 8.75 -32.58
N HIS A 320 16.66 7.56 -32.23
CA HIS A 320 16.72 6.40 -33.09
C HIS A 320 15.78 5.33 -32.54
N MET A 321 14.68 5.11 -33.25
CA MET A 321 13.70 4.06 -32.96
C MET A 321 13.87 2.95 -34.00
N PRO A 322 14.05 1.68 -33.60
CA PRO A 322 14.18 0.60 -34.56
C PRO A 322 12.90 0.42 -35.38
N HIS A 323 13.07 0.19 -36.68
CA HIS A 323 11.97 0.01 -37.62
C HIS A 323 11.55 -1.46 -37.80
N SER A 324 12.30 -2.40 -37.23
CA SER A 324 12.02 -3.83 -37.29
C SER A 324 12.48 -4.55 -36.02
N VAL A 325 11.92 -5.74 -35.78
CA VAL A 325 12.37 -6.65 -34.72
C VAL A 325 13.83 -7.06 -34.92
N GLN A 326 14.27 -7.21 -36.17
CA GLN A 326 15.66 -7.56 -36.47
C GLN A 326 16.63 -6.46 -36.02
N GLU A 327 16.28 -5.20 -36.24
CA GLU A 327 17.06 -4.04 -35.80
C GLU A 327 17.02 -3.85 -34.27
N LEU A 328 15.89 -4.16 -33.64
CA LEU A 328 15.80 -4.21 -32.18
C LEU A 328 16.73 -5.30 -31.63
N TYR A 329 16.71 -6.49 -32.23
CA TYR A 329 17.51 -7.64 -31.82
C TYR A 329 19.01 -7.38 -31.96
N SER A 330 19.44 -6.67 -33.00
CA SER A 330 20.87 -6.37 -33.21
C SER A 330 21.46 -5.44 -32.15
N GLN A 331 20.64 -4.83 -31.30
CA GLN A 331 21.05 -3.96 -30.18
C GLN A 331 21.03 -4.69 -28.82
N VAL A 332 20.68 -5.98 -28.81
CA VAL A 332 20.58 -6.78 -27.58
C VAL A 332 21.96 -7.12 -27.07
N ASP A 333 22.31 -6.60 -25.89
CA ASP A 333 23.55 -6.91 -25.19
C ASP A 333 23.29 -7.20 -23.70
N PHE A 334 23.51 -8.46 -23.29
CA PHE A 334 23.38 -8.91 -21.91
C PHE A 334 24.71 -8.93 -21.15
N THR A 335 25.79 -8.34 -21.69
CA THR A 335 27.11 -8.31 -21.04
C THR A 335 27.04 -7.65 -19.66
N GLU A 336 26.40 -6.48 -19.55
CA GLU A 336 26.23 -5.76 -18.28
C GLU A 336 25.35 -6.52 -17.29
N PHE A 337 24.26 -7.11 -17.77
CA PHE A 337 23.43 -8.00 -16.96
C PHE A 337 24.26 -9.14 -16.37
N ASN A 338 24.92 -9.93 -17.21
CA ASN A 338 25.69 -11.10 -16.81
C ASN A 338 26.86 -10.75 -15.89
N ARG A 339 27.52 -9.60 -16.12
CA ARG A 339 28.66 -9.15 -15.31
C ARG A 339 28.23 -8.74 -13.90
N GLY A 340 27.14 -7.99 -13.78
CA GLY A 340 26.70 -7.41 -12.50
C GLY A 340 25.72 -8.25 -11.68
N HIS A 341 25.23 -9.39 -12.20
CA HIS A 341 24.13 -10.13 -11.55
C HIS A 341 24.51 -10.66 -10.16
N VAL A 342 25.72 -11.20 -10.01
CA VAL A 342 26.22 -11.69 -8.72
C VAL A 342 26.25 -10.56 -7.68
N GLU A 343 26.80 -9.39 -8.02
CA GLU A 343 26.90 -8.24 -7.10
C GLU A 343 25.53 -7.73 -6.66
N ARG A 344 24.56 -7.64 -7.59
CA ARG A 344 23.18 -7.25 -7.26
C ARG A 344 22.48 -8.29 -6.39
N PHE A 345 22.74 -9.58 -6.63
CA PHE A 345 22.24 -10.64 -5.76
C PHE A 345 22.82 -10.51 -4.34
N GLU A 346 24.14 -10.30 -4.21
CA GLU A 346 24.80 -10.12 -2.91
C GLU A 346 24.33 -8.87 -2.17
N THR A 347 23.98 -7.79 -2.89
CA THR A 347 23.39 -6.60 -2.28
C THR A 347 22.06 -6.92 -1.59
N LEU A 348 21.19 -7.69 -2.26
CA LEU A 348 19.93 -8.12 -1.65
C LEU A 348 20.16 -9.14 -0.52
N SER A 349 21.05 -10.11 -0.73
CA SER A 349 21.44 -11.12 0.27
C SER A 349 21.89 -10.45 1.58
N SER A 350 22.85 -9.53 1.48
CA SER A 350 23.39 -8.77 2.62
C SER A 350 22.29 -8.01 3.35
N PHE A 351 21.41 -7.33 2.61
CA PHE A 351 20.25 -6.64 3.19
C PHE A 351 19.32 -7.60 3.94
N LEU A 352 19.06 -8.81 3.43
CA LEU A 352 18.23 -9.80 4.12
C LEU A 352 18.89 -10.28 5.42
N HIS A 353 20.19 -10.58 5.40
CA HIS A 353 20.94 -11.00 6.57
C HIS A 353 21.01 -9.91 7.65
N GLU A 354 21.22 -8.65 7.26
CA GLU A 354 21.19 -7.49 8.17
C GLU A 354 19.85 -7.36 8.90
N ASN A 355 18.76 -7.81 8.27
CA ASN A 355 17.40 -7.80 8.83
C ASN A 355 17.02 -9.13 9.51
N GLY A 356 17.97 -10.05 9.67
CA GLY A 356 17.77 -11.32 10.38
C GLY A 356 17.00 -12.38 9.60
N PHE A 357 16.97 -12.27 8.27
CA PHE A 357 16.37 -13.28 7.40
C PHE A 357 17.45 -14.07 6.67
N GLU A 358 17.36 -15.40 6.79
CA GLU A 358 18.09 -16.34 5.93
C GLU A 358 17.32 -16.57 4.64
N HIS A 359 18.01 -17.02 3.60
CA HIS A 359 17.41 -17.35 2.33
C HIS A 359 17.90 -18.69 1.77
N ILE A 360 17.15 -19.28 0.85
CA ILE A 360 17.38 -20.62 0.29
C ILE A 360 18.72 -20.80 -0.45
N TYR A 361 19.43 -19.71 -0.75
CA TYR A 361 20.76 -19.73 -1.37
C TYR A 361 21.91 -19.62 -0.35
N ASP A 362 21.60 -19.58 0.94
CA ASP A 362 22.63 -19.57 1.99
C ASP A 362 23.33 -20.92 2.08
N PRO A 363 24.61 -20.95 2.51
CA PRO A 363 25.31 -22.19 2.78
C PRO A 363 24.52 -23.09 3.75
N GLY A 364 24.34 -24.36 3.39
CA GLY A 364 23.57 -25.31 4.20
C GLY A 364 22.09 -25.43 3.83
N GLN A 365 21.59 -24.63 2.87
CA GLN A 365 20.21 -24.71 2.38
C GLN A 365 20.08 -25.52 1.07
N GLU A 366 21.11 -26.25 0.66
CA GLU A 366 21.14 -26.97 -0.62
C GLU A 366 20.02 -28.02 -0.73
N SER A 367 19.70 -28.71 0.38
CA SER A 367 18.59 -29.68 0.41
C SER A 367 17.24 -28.98 0.27
N ALA A 368 17.01 -27.87 0.99
CA ALA A 368 15.76 -27.10 0.88
C ALA A 368 15.55 -26.57 -0.55
N ARG A 369 16.64 -26.12 -1.20
CA ARG A 369 16.62 -25.71 -2.60
C ARG A 369 16.26 -26.86 -3.53
N ALA A 370 16.88 -28.02 -3.36
CA ALA A 370 16.59 -29.21 -4.15
C ALA A 370 15.14 -29.69 -3.95
N ASP A 371 14.65 -29.73 -2.71
CA ASP A 371 13.28 -30.12 -2.38
C ASP A 371 12.26 -29.15 -2.99
N TYR A 372 12.54 -27.85 -2.96
CA TYR A 372 11.69 -26.83 -3.57
C TYR A 372 11.63 -27.00 -5.09
N GLU A 373 12.78 -27.19 -5.74
CA GLU A 373 12.89 -27.40 -7.19
C GLU A 373 12.20 -28.71 -7.62
N GLN A 374 12.37 -29.78 -6.85
CA GLN A 374 11.66 -31.05 -7.06
C GLN A 374 10.15 -30.87 -6.92
N ARG A 375 9.67 -30.18 -5.88
CA ARG A 375 8.24 -29.92 -5.68
C ARG A 375 7.63 -29.12 -6.82
N VAL A 376 8.37 -28.16 -7.39
CA VAL A 376 7.94 -27.43 -8.60
C VAL A 376 7.84 -28.37 -9.79
N ALA A 377 8.83 -29.24 -10.01
CA ALA A 377 8.84 -30.18 -11.12
C ALA A 377 7.73 -31.26 -11.03
N GLU A 378 7.34 -31.65 -9.82
CA GLU A 378 6.25 -32.60 -9.57
C GLU A 378 4.86 -31.96 -9.65
N MET A 379 4.78 -30.62 -9.67
CA MET A 379 3.51 -29.90 -9.67
C MET A 379 2.84 -29.94 -11.05
N SER A 380 1.54 -30.24 -11.08
CA SER A 380 0.74 -30.15 -12.31
C SER A 380 0.13 -28.77 -12.45
N PHE A 381 0.77 -27.90 -13.24
CA PHE A 381 0.24 -26.57 -13.54
C PHE A 381 -0.84 -26.59 -14.64
N PRO A 382 -1.82 -25.67 -14.60
CA PRO A 382 -2.76 -25.50 -15.70
C PRO A 382 -2.03 -25.02 -16.96
N PRO A 383 -2.52 -25.38 -18.16
CA PRO A 383 -1.97 -24.84 -19.40
C PRO A 383 -2.21 -23.32 -19.50
N ALA A 384 -1.54 -22.69 -20.46
CA ALA A 384 -1.81 -21.29 -20.80
C ALA A 384 -3.31 -21.07 -21.07
N VAL A 385 -3.86 -20.03 -20.45
CA VAL A 385 -5.20 -19.57 -20.77
C VAL A 385 -5.19 -19.06 -22.21
N ARG A 386 -6.17 -19.51 -22.98
CA ARG A 386 -6.44 -19.10 -24.36
C ARG A 386 -7.89 -18.63 -24.45
N PRO A 387 -8.27 -17.87 -25.50
CA PRO A 387 -9.66 -17.47 -25.70
C PRO A 387 -10.61 -18.67 -25.69
N THR A 388 -11.53 -18.71 -24.72
CA THR A 388 -12.43 -19.85 -24.49
C THR A 388 -13.69 -19.81 -25.35
N TRP A 389 -13.99 -18.64 -25.92
CA TRP A 389 -15.17 -18.36 -26.73
C TRP A 389 -14.98 -18.68 -28.22
N ILE A 390 -13.80 -19.18 -28.62
CA ILE A 390 -13.54 -19.60 -30.00
C ILE A 390 -14.30 -20.89 -30.30
N GLY A 391 -15.14 -20.86 -31.33
CA GLY A 391 -15.98 -21.99 -31.72
C GLY A 391 -17.26 -22.15 -30.90
N GLU A 392 -17.63 -21.16 -30.07
CA GLU A 392 -18.92 -21.15 -29.40
C GLU A 392 -20.10 -21.04 -30.38
N SER A 393 -21.19 -21.74 -30.06
CA SER A 393 -22.47 -21.58 -30.75
C SER A 393 -23.04 -20.15 -30.55
N PRO A 394 -23.78 -19.58 -31.52
CA PRO A 394 -24.43 -18.28 -31.36
C PRO A 394 -25.27 -18.14 -30.08
N GLU A 395 -25.92 -19.21 -29.63
CA GLU A 395 -26.72 -19.24 -28.40
C GLU A 395 -25.86 -19.11 -27.14
N ALA A 396 -24.67 -19.72 -27.13
CA ALA A 396 -23.71 -19.59 -26.02
C ALA A 396 -23.17 -18.16 -25.94
N THR A 397 -22.76 -17.59 -27.08
CA THR A 397 -22.34 -16.19 -27.18
C THR A 397 -23.43 -15.23 -26.72
N GLN A 398 -24.69 -15.47 -27.10
CA GLN A 398 -25.81 -14.64 -26.65
C GLN A 398 -26.04 -14.75 -25.14
N ARG A 399 -25.96 -15.96 -24.55
CA ARG A 399 -26.07 -16.16 -23.10
C ARG A 399 -24.95 -15.44 -22.34
N HIS A 400 -23.71 -15.54 -22.83
CA HIS A 400 -22.56 -14.84 -22.25
C HIS A 400 -22.75 -13.31 -22.29
N ALA A 401 -23.17 -12.76 -23.43
CA ALA A 401 -23.46 -11.33 -23.55
C ALA A 401 -24.55 -10.86 -22.56
N VAL A 402 -25.61 -11.65 -22.35
CA VAL A 402 -26.66 -11.34 -21.37
C VAL A 402 -26.12 -11.38 -19.93
N LEU A 403 -25.30 -12.37 -19.59
CA LEU A 403 -24.69 -12.47 -18.26
C LEU A 403 -23.73 -11.30 -17.99
N GLN A 404 -22.95 -10.91 -18.99
CA GLN A 404 -22.06 -9.75 -18.92
C GLN A 404 -22.81 -8.44 -18.73
N ASP A 405 -23.87 -8.19 -19.52
CA ASP A 405 -24.68 -6.98 -19.36
C ASP A 405 -25.32 -6.92 -17.96
N ARG A 406 -25.80 -8.06 -17.45
CA ARG A 406 -26.30 -8.18 -16.07
C ARG A 406 -25.21 -7.89 -15.03
N ASP A 407 -24.01 -8.43 -15.20
CA ASP A 407 -22.90 -8.18 -14.28
C ASP A 407 -22.44 -6.72 -14.31
N VAL A 408 -22.32 -6.11 -15.49
CA VAL A 408 -21.98 -4.68 -15.63
C VAL A 408 -23.03 -3.81 -14.93
N ARG A 409 -24.34 -4.09 -15.13
CA ARG A 409 -25.41 -3.40 -14.41
C ARG A 409 -25.29 -3.59 -12.90
N ARG A 410 -25.05 -4.84 -12.44
CA ARG A 410 -24.86 -5.17 -11.02
C ARG A 410 -23.68 -4.40 -10.41
N LYS A 411 -22.51 -4.41 -11.07
CA LYS A 411 -21.30 -3.67 -10.66
C LYS A 411 -21.58 -2.17 -10.56
N LYS A 412 -22.27 -1.57 -11.55
CA LYS A 412 -22.68 -0.16 -11.51
C LYS A 412 -23.60 0.14 -10.33
N THR A 413 -24.62 -0.68 -10.10
CA THR A 413 -25.53 -0.55 -8.95
C THR A 413 -24.77 -0.66 -7.63
N GLN A 414 -23.88 -1.64 -7.49
CA GLN A 414 -23.10 -1.84 -6.26
C GLN A 414 -22.13 -0.69 -6.00
N ALA A 415 -21.48 -0.16 -7.05
CA ALA A 415 -20.63 1.02 -6.94
C ALA A 415 -21.42 2.26 -6.50
N ALA A 416 -22.63 2.46 -7.04
CA ALA A 416 -23.51 3.54 -6.62
C ALA A 416 -23.90 3.42 -5.13
N ILE A 417 -24.30 2.22 -4.69
CA ILE A 417 -24.62 1.93 -3.29
C ILE A 417 -23.41 2.21 -2.38
N ARG A 418 -22.20 1.77 -2.78
CA ARG A 418 -20.98 2.01 -2.01
C ARG A 418 -20.65 3.49 -1.90
N ARG A 419 -20.76 4.25 -3.00
CA ARG A 419 -20.55 5.72 -3.00
C ARG A 419 -21.55 6.42 -2.09
N GLU A 420 -22.81 6.02 -2.14
CA GLU A 420 -23.85 6.57 -1.27
C GLU A 420 -23.59 6.24 0.20
N ALA A 421 -23.23 4.99 0.51
CA ALA A 421 -22.88 4.56 1.87
C ALA A 421 -21.65 5.32 2.41
N ALA A 422 -20.61 5.50 1.58
CA ALA A 422 -19.43 6.27 1.95
C ALA A 422 -19.77 7.74 2.22
N SER A 423 -20.57 8.37 1.35
CA SER A 423 -21.03 9.75 1.55
C SER A 423 -21.85 9.91 2.84
N ARG A 424 -22.76 8.97 3.13
CA ARG A 424 -23.53 8.94 4.39
C ARG A 424 -22.59 8.78 5.59
N HIS A 425 -21.62 7.88 5.54
CA HIS A 425 -20.65 7.67 6.60
C HIS A 425 -19.82 8.93 6.88
N THR A 426 -19.31 9.61 5.85
CA THR A 426 -18.57 10.87 5.99
C THR A 426 -19.43 11.94 6.66
N LYS A 427 -20.68 12.12 6.22
CA LYS A 427 -21.61 13.08 6.85
C LYS A 427 -21.86 12.75 8.33
N SER A 428 -22.03 11.46 8.65
CA SER A 428 -22.20 11.02 10.05
C SER A 428 -20.95 11.30 10.89
N GLN A 429 -19.75 11.07 10.35
CA GLN A 429 -18.48 11.38 11.04
C GLN A 429 -18.33 12.89 11.30
N GLU A 430 -18.67 13.74 10.32
CA GLU A 430 -18.67 15.20 10.50
C GLU A 430 -19.65 15.65 11.58
N GLN A 431 -20.85 15.08 11.61
CA GLN A 431 -21.86 15.33 12.65
C GLN A 431 -21.37 14.90 14.04
N ILE A 432 -20.77 13.71 14.15
CA ILE A 432 -20.19 13.22 15.40
C ILE A 432 -19.09 14.17 15.88
N ALA A 433 -18.19 14.60 15.00
CA ALA A 433 -17.13 15.54 15.34
C ALA A 433 -17.69 16.90 15.78
N GLN A 434 -18.76 17.38 15.14
CA GLN A 434 -19.43 18.62 15.54
C GLN A 434 -20.11 18.49 16.90
N LEU A 435 -20.78 17.37 17.17
CA LEU A 435 -21.37 17.08 18.48
C LEU A 435 -20.30 16.97 19.57
N GLY A 436 -19.15 16.34 19.28
CA GLY A 436 -18.00 16.29 20.18
C GLY A 436 -17.51 17.68 20.58
N ARG A 437 -17.30 18.58 19.62
CA ARG A 437 -16.93 19.98 19.90
C ARG A 437 -17.97 20.73 20.74
N ARG A 438 -19.26 20.49 20.50
CA ARG A 438 -20.35 21.09 21.28
C ARG A 438 -20.37 20.55 22.71
N LEU A 439 -20.11 19.26 22.90
CA LEU A 439 -20.05 18.63 24.21
C LEU A 439 -18.91 19.23 25.04
N GLU A 440 -17.70 19.33 24.46
CA GLU A 440 -16.54 19.98 25.11
C GLU A 440 -16.85 21.44 25.52
N GLU A 441 -17.57 22.19 24.68
CA GLU A 441 -17.97 23.56 25.02
C GLU A 441 -18.94 23.59 26.21
N VAL A 442 -19.94 22.69 26.22
CA VAL A 442 -20.91 22.56 27.32
C VAL A 442 -20.22 22.16 28.61
N GLU A 443 -19.32 21.16 28.57
CA GLU A 443 -18.52 20.73 29.73
C GLU A 443 -17.68 21.88 30.29
N ARG A 444 -17.04 22.67 29.41
CA ARG A 444 -16.28 23.85 29.82
C ARG A 444 -17.18 24.89 30.49
N ARG A 445 -18.36 25.17 29.95
CA ARG A 445 -19.33 26.10 30.55
C ARG A 445 -19.85 25.59 31.90
N LEU A 446 -20.19 24.31 31.99
CA LEU A 446 -20.62 23.69 33.24
C LEU A 446 -19.53 23.80 34.32
N GLY A 447 -18.28 23.52 33.98
CA GLY A 447 -17.15 23.70 34.90
C GLY A 447 -16.87 25.16 35.27
N GLN A 448 -17.31 26.15 34.49
CA GLN A 448 -17.27 27.56 34.88
C GLN A 448 -18.40 27.92 35.84
N GLU A 449 -19.62 27.45 35.58
CA GLU A 449 -20.77 27.66 36.46
C GLU A 449 -20.60 26.95 37.80
N GLN A 450 -20.04 25.74 37.83
CA GLN A 450 -19.69 25.04 39.07
C GLN A 450 -18.74 25.88 39.93
N ARG A 451 -17.65 26.40 39.33
CA ARG A 451 -16.70 27.28 40.03
C ARG A 451 -17.35 28.57 40.53
N ARG A 452 -18.33 29.12 39.79
CA ARG A 452 -19.10 30.30 40.23
C ARG A 452 -19.99 29.98 41.41
N ALA A 453 -20.64 28.81 41.40
CA ALA A 453 -21.46 28.33 42.50
C ALA A 453 -20.61 28.13 43.77
N ASP A 454 -19.48 27.43 43.66
CA ASP A 454 -18.54 27.21 44.80
C ASP A 454 -18.04 28.54 45.39
N ALA A 455 -17.72 29.52 44.53
CA ALA A 455 -17.30 30.85 44.97
C ALA A 455 -18.46 31.69 45.56
N ALA A 456 -19.70 31.48 45.12
CA ALA A 456 -20.87 32.10 45.71
C ALA A 456 -21.16 31.50 47.11
N GLU A 457 -21.05 30.18 47.25
CA GLU A 457 -21.20 29.47 48.52
C GLU A 457 -20.15 29.94 49.53
N THR A 458 -18.87 30.00 49.13
CA THR A 458 -17.79 30.52 49.97
C THR A 458 -18.08 31.95 50.45
N ARG A 459 -18.53 32.83 49.55
CA ARG A 459 -18.91 34.21 49.91
C ARG A 459 -20.10 34.28 50.86
N ALA A 460 -21.07 33.39 50.70
CA ALA A 460 -22.21 33.29 51.61
C ALA A 460 -21.76 32.89 53.01
N THR A 461 -20.90 31.87 53.14
CA THR A 461 -20.32 31.44 54.43
C THR A 461 -19.51 32.56 55.09
N GLU A 462 -18.70 33.31 54.32
CA GLU A 462 -17.98 34.47 54.84
C GLU A 462 -18.92 35.58 55.32
N ALA A 463 -19.99 35.85 54.58
CA ALA A 463 -20.99 36.86 54.95
C ALA A 463 -21.72 36.47 56.23
N GLU A 464 -22.10 35.20 56.39
CA GLU A 464 -22.68 34.65 57.62
C GLU A 464 -21.74 34.81 58.83
N SER A 465 -20.44 34.52 58.65
CA SER A 465 -19.43 34.72 59.70
C SER A 465 -19.25 36.19 60.09
N ARG A 466 -19.28 37.11 59.11
CA ARG A 466 -19.25 38.56 59.34
C ARG A 466 -20.49 39.05 60.07
N LEU A 467 -21.68 38.57 59.70
CA LEU A 467 -22.94 38.86 60.38
C LEU A 467 -22.88 38.39 61.84
N ALA A 468 -22.45 37.16 62.10
CA ALA A 468 -22.29 36.64 63.46
C ALA A 468 -21.30 37.48 64.29
N THR A 469 -20.25 38.02 63.66
CA THR A 469 -19.28 38.91 64.31
C THR A 469 -19.87 40.29 64.60
N LEU A 470 -20.65 40.84 63.67
CA LEU A 470 -21.39 42.09 63.83
C LEU A 470 -22.42 41.97 64.96
N ASP A 471 -23.19 40.88 65.01
CA ASP A 471 -24.15 40.61 66.08
C ASP A 471 -23.48 40.56 67.46
N LYS A 472 -22.32 39.89 67.57
CA LYS A 472 -21.51 39.90 68.80
C LYS A 472 -21.05 41.31 69.19
N ARG A 473 -20.64 42.14 68.21
CA ARG A 473 -20.26 43.54 68.47
C ARG A 473 -21.47 44.38 68.87
N LEU A 474 -22.61 44.19 68.24
CA LEU A 474 -23.85 44.90 68.53
C LEU A 474 -24.34 44.56 69.94
N ALA A 475 -24.30 43.29 70.32
CA ALA A 475 -24.59 42.85 71.68
C ALA A 475 -23.64 43.48 72.71
N LYS A 476 -22.34 43.58 72.39
CA LYS A 476 -21.34 44.26 73.25
C LYS A 476 -21.63 45.76 73.37
N VAL A 477 -21.96 46.44 72.27
CA VAL A 477 -22.31 47.86 72.26
C VAL A 477 -23.59 48.09 73.06
N SER A 478 -24.65 47.29 72.85
CA SER A 478 -25.89 47.33 73.64
C SER A 478 -25.62 47.17 75.13
N ARG A 479 -24.72 46.26 75.52
CA ARG A 479 -24.32 46.10 76.92
C ARG A 479 -23.61 47.34 77.46
N LEU A 480 -22.68 47.91 76.69
CA LEU A 480 -21.95 49.12 77.08
C LEU A 480 -22.85 50.36 77.16
N THR A 481 -23.81 50.52 76.25
CA THR A 481 -24.82 51.59 76.35
C THR A 481 -25.70 51.38 77.55
N HIS A 482 -26.15 50.15 77.83
CA HIS A 482 -26.93 49.86 79.04
C HIS A 482 -26.14 50.19 80.33
N GLU A 483 -24.86 49.82 80.40
CA GLU A 483 -23.95 50.18 81.50
C GLU A 483 -23.73 51.71 81.60
N ALA A 484 -23.60 52.42 80.48
CA ALA A 484 -23.45 53.87 80.44
C ALA A 484 -24.73 54.60 80.85
N THR A 485 -25.90 54.11 80.44
CA THR A 485 -27.21 54.61 80.89
C THR A 485 -27.40 54.38 82.37
N ASP A 486 -27.04 53.20 82.90
CA ASP A 486 -27.09 52.92 84.35
C ASP A 486 -26.12 53.82 85.13
N ARG A 487 -24.91 54.08 84.62
CA ARG A 487 -23.98 55.07 85.19
C ARG A 487 -24.52 56.50 85.13
N SER A 488 -25.15 56.90 84.04
CA SER A 488 -25.76 58.22 83.88
C SER A 488 -26.96 58.41 84.84
N GLN A 489 -27.81 57.39 84.98
CA GLN A 489 -28.89 57.39 85.97
C GLN A 489 -28.37 57.42 87.41
N ARG A 490 -27.24 56.78 87.70
CA ARG A 490 -26.54 56.90 89.00
C ARG A 490 -25.91 58.29 89.21
N ALA A 491 -25.41 58.95 88.17
CA ALA A 491 -24.86 60.31 88.25
C ALA A 491 -25.94 61.40 88.35
N LEU A 492 -27.13 61.17 87.80
CA LEU A 492 -28.32 62.03 87.93
C LEU A 492 -29.09 61.81 89.23
N ARG A 493 -28.70 60.85 90.08
CA ARG A 493 -29.12 60.80 91.49
C ARG A 493 -28.43 61.92 92.25
N ILE A 494 -28.98 63.13 92.12
CA ILE A 494 -28.82 64.20 93.09
C ILE A 494 -29.23 63.63 94.46
N PRO A 495 -28.40 63.75 95.51
CA PRO A 495 -28.80 63.40 96.86
C PRO A 495 -30.06 64.17 97.24
N THR A 496 -31.11 63.47 97.68
CA THR A 496 -32.32 64.01 98.29
C THR A 496 -32.01 64.66 99.65
N ARG A 497 -31.24 65.76 99.62
CA ARG A 497 -30.98 66.66 100.76
C ARG A 497 -30.92 68.14 100.36
N LEU A 498 -31.48 68.51 99.20
CA LEU A 498 -31.56 69.90 98.73
C LEU A 498 -32.94 70.24 98.12
N LYS A 499 -34.03 69.70 98.69
CA LYS A 499 -35.42 70.07 98.32
C LYS A 499 -36.21 70.83 99.39
N ASP A 500 -35.65 71.07 100.58
CA ASP A 500 -36.38 71.73 101.68
C ASP A 500 -35.94 73.17 102.02
N ALA A 501 -35.11 73.82 101.19
CA ALA A 501 -34.58 75.17 101.49
C ALA A 501 -35.12 76.32 100.62
N VAL A 502 -36.11 76.10 99.74
CA VAL A 502 -36.56 77.16 98.78
C VAL A 502 -38.06 77.50 98.88
N SER A 503 -38.79 76.95 99.86
CA SER A 503 -40.22 77.21 100.06
C SER A 503 -40.57 78.19 101.19
N ARG A 504 -39.62 79.04 101.63
CA ARG A 504 -39.90 80.14 102.59
C ARG A 504 -39.11 81.43 102.31
N SER A 505 -39.35 82.11 101.19
CA SER A 505 -39.00 83.55 101.07
C SER A 505 -39.69 84.29 99.92
N ARG A 506 -40.97 84.02 99.65
CA ARG A 506 -41.81 84.91 98.81
C ARG A 506 -43.09 85.30 99.54
N GLN A 507 -42.88 86.05 100.62
CA GLN A 507 -43.87 86.98 101.20
C GLN A 507 -43.10 88.20 101.75
N LYS A 508 -42.71 89.09 100.84
CA LYS A 508 -42.76 90.57 100.94
C LYS A 508 -41.85 91.19 99.87
N ARG A 509 -42.48 92.04 99.06
CA ARG A 509 -42.00 92.78 97.87
C ARG A 509 -42.02 92.02 96.56
#